data_AF-A0A3S9FWJ1-F1
#
_entry.id   AF-A0A3S9FWJ1-F1
#
_cell.length_a   1.000
_cell.length_b   1.000
_cell.length_c   1.000
_cell.angle_alpha   90.00
_cell.angle_beta   90.00
_cell.angle_gamma   90.00
#
_symmetry.space_group_name_H-M   'P 1'
#
loop_
_entity.id
_entity.type
_entity.pdbx_description
1 polymer ?
#
loop_
_entity_poly.entity_id
_entity_poly.type
_entity_poly.pdbx_seq_one_letter_code
_entity_poly.pdbx_strand_id
1 'polypeptide(L)'
;MTIMNVSASIGSPTRFGQHTVGVRVMGTPRSGTNLAKYLIERYLKVPVVFDQGFWKHGIFPALMNGRDLLYGDLPIVVMSKDPVSQILSWYRLARNDTIFRPKKSLGSFLRGPFEVRQDFTRPGSMEYRFKTPSDYWNQFYFAMDALVRSGVPVHFVCYENLVSSPALSLHMLSHFLDRSPRFDIGHTVELPHYALGASNDIDLTESSPIDRPPFDPVRAELASALARIGWRNARAILRGIDDDVLEATGRTGFRRSCREAVGAKAMLRSLVGFW
;
A
#
# COMPACT_ATOMS: atom_id res chain seq x y z
N MET A 1 -40.92 -0.52 -31.95
CA MET A 1 -39.98 -0.20 -30.86
C MET A 1 -38.65 -0.79 -31.25
N THR A 2 -37.77 0.03 -31.81
CA THR A 2 -36.53 -0.42 -32.47
C THR A 2 -35.41 -0.51 -31.44
N ILE A 3 -34.89 -1.71 -31.21
CA ILE A 3 -33.75 -1.94 -30.32
C ILE A 3 -32.49 -1.53 -31.10
N MET A 4 -31.92 -0.38 -30.75
CA MET A 4 -30.61 0.02 -31.26
C MET A 4 -29.53 -0.87 -30.64
N ASN A 5 -28.95 -1.73 -31.48
CA ASN A 5 -27.81 -2.55 -31.14
C ASN A 5 -26.54 -1.67 -31.25
N VAL A 6 -26.14 -1.03 -30.16
CA VAL A 6 -24.88 -0.28 -30.11
C VAL A 6 -23.74 -1.28 -29.94
N SER A 7 -23.27 -1.79 -31.08
CA SER A 7 -22.02 -2.55 -31.16
C SER A 7 -20.87 -1.56 -30.98
N ALA A 8 -20.48 -1.30 -29.73
CA ALA A 8 -19.22 -0.63 -29.46
C ALA A 8 -18.10 -1.61 -29.77
N SER A 9 -17.40 -1.41 -30.89
CA SER A 9 -16.14 -2.08 -31.19
C SER A 9 -15.13 -1.69 -30.12
N ILE A 10 -14.96 -2.54 -29.10
CA ILE A 10 -13.84 -2.45 -28.19
C ILE A 10 -12.62 -2.88 -29.00
N GLY A 11 -11.91 -1.90 -29.55
CA GLY A 11 -10.63 -2.11 -30.20
C GLY A 11 -9.69 -2.84 -29.25
N SER A 12 -9.01 -3.85 -29.77
CA SER A 12 -7.95 -4.57 -29.05
C SER A 12 -6.85 -3.58 -28.63
N PRO A 13 -6.53 -3.43 -27.33
CA PRO A 13 -5.32 -2.73 -26.95
C PRO A 13 -4.13 -3.67 -27.23
N THR A 14 -3.21 -3.12 -27.98
CA THR A 14 -1.89 -3.65 -28.30
C THR A 14 -1.19 -4.30 -27.11
N ARG A 15 -0.57 -5.45 -27.39
CA ARG A 15 0.38 -6.15 -26.53
C ARG A 15 1.43 -5.19 -25.96
N PHE A 16 1.86 -5.48 -24.73
CA PHE A 16 3.07 -4.97 -24.10
C PHE A 16 4.18 -4.69 -25.12
N GLY A 17 4.47 -3.41 -25.32
CA GLY A 17 5.43 -2.93 -26.31
C GLY A 17 5.03 -1.56 -26.86
N GLN A 18 5.82 -0.55 -26.51
CA GLN A 18 5.76 0.87 -26.92
C GLN A 18 4.78 1.77 -26.12
N HIS A 19 5.38 2.49 -25.17
CA HIS A 19 4.86 3.56 -24.32
C HIS A 19 3.72 3.15 -23.36
N THR A 20 4.11 2.63 -22.18
CA THR A 20 3.24 2.62 -21.00
C THR A 20 2.73 4.04 -20.73
N VAL A 21 1.43 4.26 -20.97
CA VAL A 21 0.74 5.55 -20.80
C VAL A 21 0.69 5.98 -19.32
N GLY A 22 0.85 5.03 -18.40
CA GLY A 22 0.98 5.27 -16.96
C GLY A 22 1.21 3.97 -16.18
N VAL A 23 1.19 4.08 -14.86
CA VAL A 23 1.26 2.95 -13.93
C VAL A 23 0.21 3.13 -12.82
N ARG A 24 -0.43 2.04 -12.40
CA ARG A 24 -1.32 2.05 -11.25
C ARG A 24 -0.50 1.81 -9.98
N VAL A 25 -0.64 2.67 -8.98
CA VAL A 25 -0.06 2.44 -7.65
C VAL A 25 -1.16 2.03 -6.68
N MET A 26 -1.06 0.84 -6.11
CA MET A 26 -1.97 0.33 -5.09
C MET A 26 -1.21 0.04 -3.79
N GLY A 27 -1.96 -0.18 -2.72
CA GLY A 27 -1.39 -0.52 -1.41
C GLY A 27 -2.41 -0.22 -0.33
N THR A 28 -2.28 -0.83 0.83
CA THR A 28 -3.16 -0.50 1.96
C THR A 28 -2.98 0.97 2.42
N PRO A 29 -3.92 1.59 3.15
CA PRO A 29 -3.75 2.97 3.63
C PRO A 29 -2.44 3.12 4.41
N ARG A 30 -1.70 4.22 4.23
CA ARG A 30 -0.42 4.49 4.94
C ARG A 30 0.76 3.56 4.57
N SER A 31 0.68 2.81 3.48
CA SER A 31 1.77 1.95 2.96
C SER A 31 2.84 2.70 2.16
N GLY A 32 2.66 4.00 1.88
CA GLY A 32 3.61 4.80 1.11
C GLY A 32 3.27 4.96 -0.37
N THR A 33 2.03 4.67 -0.77
CA THR A 33 1.53 4.92 -2.14
C THR A 33 1.81 6.34 -2.65
N ASN A 34 1.66 7.37 -1.81
CA ASN A 34 1.94 8.75 -2.21
C ASN A 34 3.44 9.01 -2.39
N LEU A 35 4.30 8.37 -1.59
CA LEU A 35 5.76 8.46 -1.78
C LEU A 35 6.16 7.80 -3.10
N ALA A 36 5.60 6.62 -3.39
CA ALA A 36 5.84 5.93 -4.65
C ALA A 36 5.39 6.77 -5.85
N LYS A 37 4.18 7.35 -5.79
CA LYS A 37 3.69 8.30 -6.80
C LYS A 37 4.69 9.43 -7.04
N TYR A 38 5.05 10.15 -5.98
CA TYR A 38 5.99 11.27 -6.04
C TYR A 38 7.32 10.88 -6.70
N LEU A 39 7.92 9.75 -6.28
CA LEU A 39 9.22 9.32 -6.80
C LEU A 39 9.13 8.81 -8.25
N ILE A 40 8.10 8.04 -8.60
CA ILE A 40 7.90 7.53 -9.96
C ILE A 40 7.68 8.69 -10.94
N GLU A 41 6.81 9.64 -10.61
CA GLU A 41 6.53 10.80 -11.46
C GLU A 41 7.76 11.71 -11.58
N ARG A 42 8.45 11.97 -10.47
CA ARG A 42 9.63 12.84 -10.44
C ARG A 42 10.81 12.25 -11.22
N TYR A 43 11.13 10.98 -11.00
CA TYR A 43 12.38 10.38 -11.49
C TYR A 43 12.21 9.48 -12.72
N LEU A 44 11.11 8.73 -12.83
CA LEU A 44 10.87 7.86 -13.99
C LEU A 44 10.06 8.56 -15.10
N LYS A 45 9.44 9.71 -14.79
CA LYS A 45 8.58 10.48 -15.70
C LYS A 45 7.41 9.63 -16.24
N VAL A 46 6.88 8.75 -15.39
CA VAL A 46 5.72 7.90 -15.70
C VAL A 46 4.51 8.45 -14.94
N PRO A 47 3.38 8.74 -15.63
CA PRO A 47 2.15 9.15 -14.95
C PRO A 47 1.64 8.06 -13.99
N VAL A 48 1.21 8.46 -12.79
CA VAL A 48 0.70 7.53 -11.77
C VAL A 48 -0.78 7.77 -11.52
N VAL A 49 -1.56 6.68 -11.57
CA VAL A 49 -2.97 6.66 -11.20
C VAL A 49 -3.20 5.79 -9.96
N PHE A 50 -4.21 6.14 -9.17
CA PHE A 50 -4.60 5.42 -7.96
C PHE A 50 -5.89 4.60 -8.14
N ASP A 51 -6.97 5.25 -8.56
CA ASP A 51 -8.34 4.77 -8.49
C ASP A 51 -8.97 4.53 -9.88
N GLN A 52 -8.19 4.61 -10.97
CA GLN A 52 -8.65 4.24 -12.30
C GLN A 52 -8.99 2.74 -12.38
N GLY A 53 -10.28 2.42 -12.29
CA GLY A 53 -10.85 1.07 -12.35
C GLY A 53 -11.38 0.57 -11.00
N PHE A 54 -10.59 0.69 -9.93
CA PHE A 54 -10.92 0.19 -8.60
C PHE A 54 -10.30 1.04 -7.50
N TRP A 55 -10.89 1.03 -6.30
CA TRP A 55 -10.35 1.74 -5.14
C TRP A 55 -9.00 1.15 -4.71
N LYS A 56 -7.94 1.98 -4.64
CA LYS A 56 -6.55 1.55 -4.35
C LYS A 56 -6.35 0.80 -3.02
N HIS A 57 -7.27 0.96 -2.08
CA HIS A 57 -7.23 0.33 -0.75
C HIS A 57 -8.24 -0.83 -0.61
N GLY A 58 -9.10 -1.03 -1.60
CA GLY A 58 -10.08 -2.10 -1.61
C GLY A 58 -9.46 -3.44 -1.96
N ILE A 59 -10.08 -4.52 -1.49
CA ILE A 59 -9.81 -5.84 -2.03
C ILE A 59 -10.45 -5.91 -3.41
N PHE A 60 -9.69 -6.40 -4.38
CA PHE A 60 -10.08 -6.41 -5.77
C PHE A 60 -11.39 -7.17 -5.98
N PRO A 61 -12.48 -6.54 -6.44
CA PRO A 61 -13.63 -7.30 -6.89
C PRO A 61 -13.26 -7.92 -8.24
N ALA A 62 -13.29 -9.25 -8.32
CA ALA A 62 -13.15 -9.97 -9.57
C ALA A 62 -14.31 -9.59 -10.51
N LEU A 63 -14.13 -8.55 -11.34
CA LEU A 63 -15.10 -8.23 -12.38
C LEU A 63 -14.94 -9.24 -13.51
N MET A 64 -16.03 -9.94 -13.80
CA MET A 64 -16.07 -10.96 -14.84
C MET A 64 -16.73 -10.41 -16.08
N ASN A 65 -16.11 -10.62 -17.24
CA ASN A 65 -16.76 -10.52 -18.55
C ASN A 65 -16.76 -11.91 -19.18
N GLY A 66 -17.85 -12.65 -18.98
CA GLY A 66 -17.88 -14.08 -19.31
C GLY A 66 -16.92 -14.86 -18.40
N ARG A 67 -15.90 -15.50 -18.99
CA ARG A 67 -14.85 -16.24 -18.25
C ARG A 67 -13.59 -15.40 -17.98
N ASP A 68 -13.52 -14.22 -18.57
CA ASP A 68 -12.35 -13.37 -18.45
C ASP A 68 -12.49 -12.43 -17.26
N LEU A 69 -11.42 -12.30 -16.50
CA LEU A 69 -11.33 -11.38 -15.38
C LEU A 69 -10.73 -10.06 -15.86
N LEU A 70 -11.41 -8.95 -15.55
CA LEU A 70 -11.00 -7.61 -15.97
C LEU A 70 -10.22 -6.91 -14.87
N TYR A 71 -8.94 -6.63 -15.15
CA TYR A 71 -8.01 -6.01 -14.19
C TYR A 71 -7.54 -4.60 -14.61
N GLY A 72 -7.98 -4.14 -15.79
CA GLY A 72 -7.44 -2.97 -16.48
C GLY A 72 -6.08 -3.25 -17.13
N ASP A 73 -5.65 -2.35 -18.02
CA ASP A 73 -4.50 -2.59 -18.91
C ASP A 73 -3.18 -2.03 -18.37
N LEU A 74 -3.19 -1.39 -17.20
CA LEU A 74 -2.00 -0.76 -16.62
C LEU A 74 -1.21 -1.73 -15.73
N PRO A 75 0.14 -1.71 -15.79
CA PRO A 75 0.95 -2.39 -14.80
C PRO A 75 0.66 -1.84 -13.40
N ILE A 76 0.75 -2.70 -12.39
CA ILE A 76 0.40 -2.37 -11.01
C ILE A 76 1.65 -2.42 -10.14
N VAL A 77 1.97 -1.30 -9.49
CA VAL A 77 2.96 -1.22 -8.42
C VAL A 77 2.22 -1.28 -7.09
N VAL A 78 2.53 -2.30 -6.28
CA VAL A 78 1.88 -2.52 -4.98
C VAL A 78 2.84 -2.13 -3.88
N MET A 79 2.54 -1.01 -3.22
CA MET A 79 3.24 -0.61 -2.01
C MET A 79 2.84 -1.51 -0.86
N SER A 80 3.85 -2.15 -0.28
CA SER A 80 3.68 -2.97 0.92
C SER A 80 4.54 -2.42 2.04
N LYS A 81 3.98 -2.33 3.23
CA LYS A 81 4.68 -1.93 4.45
C LYS A 81 4.63 -3.05 5.47
N ASP A 82 5.68 -3.20 6.26
CA ASP A 82 5.77 -4.26 7.25
C ASP A 82 4.54 -4.22 8.20
N PRO A 83 3.98 -5.38 8.57
CA PRO A 83 2.69 -5.42 9.26
C PRO A 83 2.73 -4.75 10.64
N VAL A 84 3.88 -4.70 11.32
CA VAL A 84 4.01 -4.06 12.63
C VAL A 84 3.89 -2.54 12.47
N SER A 85 4.68 -1.95 11.58
CA SER A 85 4.66 -0.52 11.31
C SER A 85 3.38 -0.07 10.62
N GLN A 86 2.82 -0.91 9.75
CA GLN A 86 1.58 -0.66 9.02
C GLN A 86 0.38 -0.59 9.97
N ILE A 87 0.19 -1.60 10.82
CA ILE A 87 -0.94 -1.65 11.78
C ILE A 87 -0.79 -0.56 12.86
N LEU A 88 0.44 -0.25 13.31
CA LEU A 88 0.68 0.91 14.18
C LEU A 88 0.22 2.22 13.52
N SER A 89 0.49 2.37 12.22
CA SER A 89 0.09 3.55 11.46
C SER A 89 -1.43 3.64 11.32
N TRP A 90 -2.13 2.51 11.14
CA TRP A 90 -3.58 2.47 11.13
C TRP A 90 -4.20 2.79 12.49
N TYR A 91 -3.66 2.24 13.58
CA TYR A 91 -4.16 2.55 14.92
C TYR A 91 -4.07 4.06 15.22
N ARG A 92 -2.99 4.71 14.78
CA ARG A 92 -2.83 6.17 14.89
C ARG A 92 -3.82 6.93 14.01
N LEU A 93 -4.02 6.49 12.77
CA LEU A 93 -4.96 7.12 11.85
C LEU A 93 -6.42 7.00 12.33
N ALA A 94 -6.78 5.87 12.92
CA ALA A 94 -8.12 5.60 13.45
C ALA A 94 -8.57 6.60 14.53
N ARG A 95 -7.62 7.26 15.21
CA ARG A 95 -7.91 8.31 16.22
C ARG A 95 -8.58 9.54 15.62
N ASN A 96 -8.43 9.76 14.32
CA ASN A 96 -9.03 10.88 13.61
C ASN A 96 -10.43 10.56 13.06
N ASP A 97 -10.95 9.35 13.30
CA ASP A 97 -12.24 8.84 12.79
C ASP A 97 -12.44 9.07 11.29
N THR A 98 -11.41 8.72 10.52
CA THR A 98 -11.41 8.85 9.06
C THR A 98 -11.79 7.50 8.41
N ILE A 99 -10.84 6.88 7.70
CA ILE A 99 -10.98 5.60 7.00
C ILE A 99 -11.20 4.44 7.97
N PHE A 100 -10.69 4.54 9.19
CA PHE A 100 -10.79 3.51 10.22
C PHE A 100 -11.55 4.05 11.43
N ARG A 101 -12.44 3.22 11.99
CA ARG A 101 -13.15 3.57 13.22
C ARG A 101 -12.20 3.59 14.42
N PRO A 102 -12.30 4.60 15.31
CA PRO A 102 -11.51 4.65 16.54
C PRO A 102 -11.84 3.46 17.45
N LYS A 103 -10.85 3.04 18.23
CA LYS A 103 -10.99 2.00 19.26
C LYS A 103 -10.37 2.51 20.57
N LYS A 104 -10.89 2.02 21.70
CA LYS A 104 -10.50 2.49 23.05
C LYS A 104 -9.02 2.26 23.37
N SER A 105 -8.43 1.18 22.84
CA SER A 105 -7.02 0.86 23.04
C SER A 105 -6.42 0.10 21.85
N LEU A 106 -5.10 0.09 21.72
CA LEU A 106 -4.40 -0.68 20.68
C LEU A 106 -4.79 -2.14 20.71
N GLY A 107 -4.82 -2.77 21.89
CA GLY A 107 -5.13 -4.19 21.92
C GLY A 107 -6.61 -4.49 21.59
N SER A 108 -7.54 -3.57 21.84
CA SER A 108 -8.92 -3.68 21.31
C SER A 108 -8.96 -3.51 19.78
N PHE A 109 -8.10 -2.64 19.24
CA PHE A 109 -7.92 -2.46 17.80
C PHE A 109 -7.35 -3.71 17.13
N LEU A 110 -6.36 -4.38 17.73
CA LEU A 110 -5.72 -5.57 17.17
C LEU A 110 -6.63 -6.81 17.12
N ARG A 111 -7.60 -6.93 18.04
CA ARG A 111 -8.44 -8.14 18.17
C ARG A 111 -9.87 -7.96 17.69
N GLY A 112 -10.32 -6.71 17.59
CA GLY A 112 -11.69 -6.41 17.19
C GLY A 112 -11.88 -6.43 15.68
N PRO A 113 -13.14 -6.46 15.23
CA PRO A 113 -13.49 -6.24 13.83
C PRO A 113 -12.87 -4.95 13.31
N PHE A 114 -12.34 -5.04 12.09
CA PHE A 114 -11.64 -3.96 11.42
C PHE A 114 -12.43 -3.53 10.18
N GLU A 115 -12.82 -2.27 10.15
CA GLU A 115 -13.66 -1.70 9.11
C GLU A 115 -12.86 -0.65 8.35
N VAL A 116 -12.91 -0.72 7.02
CA VAL A 116 -12.20 0.19 6.11
C VAL A 116 -13.25 0.91 5.28
N ARG A 117 -13.40 2.21 5.52
CA ARG A 117 -14.31 3.11 4.81
C ARG A 117 -13.62 3.72 3.59
N GLN A 118 -14.36 3.90 2.50
CA GLN A 118 -13.87 4.72 1.40
C GLN A 118 -13.83 6.20 1.83
N ASP A 119 -12.73 6.91 1.57
CA ASP A 119 -12.53 8.30 2.02
C ASP A 119 -13.12 9.38 1.09
N PHE A 120 -13.58 9.02 -0.10
CA PHE A 120 -14.04 10.00 -1.11
C PHE A 120 -15.55 9.98 -1.40
N THR A 121 -16.35 9.16 -0.69
CA THR A 121 -17.80 9.08 -0.92
C THR A 121 -18.59 9.56 0.31
N ARG A 122 -19.64 10.36 0.06
CA ARG A 122 -20.57 10.95 1.04
C ARG A 122 -21.25 9.89 1.94
N PRO A 123 -21.98 10.27 3.02
CA PRO A 123 -22.58 9.31 3.97
C PRO A 123 -23.40 8.20 3.29
N GLY A 124 -23.20 6.94 3.71
CA GLY A 124 -23.72 5.73 3.05
C GLY A 124 -22.69 4.97 2.20
N SER A 125 -21.40 5.30 2.37
CA SER A 125 -20.27 4.77 1.60
C SER A 125 -19.99 3.28 1.85
N MET A 126 -19.43 2.61 0.82
CA MET A 126 -19.03 1.21 0.88
C MET A 126 -17.98 1.01 1.98
N GLU A 127 -18.23 0.06 2.88
CA GLU A 127 -17.28 -0.36 3.92
C GLU A 127 -16.86 -1.81 3.66
N TYR A 128 -15.57 -2.10 3.79
CA TYR A 128 -15.11 -3.48 3.97
C TYR A 128 -15.03 -3.79 5.46
N ARG A 129 -15.39 -5.03 5.80
CA ARG A 129 -15.28 -5.55 7.17
C ARG A 129 -14.38 -6.78 7.18
N PHE A 130 -13.38 -6.74 8.06
CA PHE A 130 -12.42 -7.80 8.31
C PHE A 130 -12.49 -8.27 9.75
N LYS A 131 -11.99 -9.48 10.01
CA LYS A 131 -11.97 -10.06 11.35
C LYS A 131 -11.07 -9.26 12.29
N THR A 132 -9.90 -8.86 11.80
CA THR A 132 -8.88 -8.07 12.52
C THR A 132 -8.07 -7.20 11.53
N PRO A 133 -7.25 -6.25 12.01
CA PRO A 133 -6.33 -5.53 11.13
C PRO A 133 -5.33 -6.45 10.41
N SER A 134 -4.83 -7.51 11.08
CA SER A 134 -3.93 -8.48 10.43
C SER A 134 -4.63 -9.25 9.31
N ASP A 135 -5.90 -9.59 9.49
CA ASP A 135 -6.72 -10.24 8.46
C ASP A 135 -6.88 -9.36 7.21
N TYR A 136 -7.13 -8.05 7.39
CA TYR A 136 -7.12 -7.11 6.26
C TYR A 136 -5.76 -7.07 5.55
N TRP A 137 -4.65 -7.01 6.30
CA TRP A 137 -3.31 -7.01 5.74
C TRP A 137 -3.08 -8.27 4.89
N ASN A 138 -3.41 -9.46 5.42
CA ASN A 138 -3.26 -10.72 4.70
C ASN A 138 -4.12 -10.74 3.44
N GLN A 139 -5.42 -10.46 3.55
CA GLN A 139 -6.34 -10.57 2.42
C GLN A 139 -6.00 -9.58 1.29
N PHE A 140 -5.59 -8.35 1.63
CA PHE A 140 -5.19 -7.37 0.62
C PHE A 140 -3.97 -7.84 -0.18
N TYR A 141 -2.89 -8.23 0.50
CA TYR A 141 -1.66 -8.61 -0.21
C TYR A 141 -1.75 -10.00 -0.84
N PHE A 142 -2.51 -10.92 -0.24
CA PHE A 142 -2.83 -12.20 -0.88
C PHE A 142 -3.59 -12.00 -2.20
N ALA A 143 -4.54 -11.07 -2.25
CA ALA A 143 -5.25 -10.75 -3.49
C ALA A 143 -4.31 -10.20 -4.56
N MET A 144 -3.39 -9.31 -4.19
CA MET A 144 -2.39 -8.76 -5.13
C MET A 144 -1.41 -9.84 -5.63
N ASP A 145 -1.00 -10.75 -4.77
CA ASP A 145 -0.15 -11.89 -5.12
C ASP A 145 -0.89 -12.92 -6.00
N ALA A 146 -2.20 -13.10 -5.78
CA ALA A 146 -3.02 -13.90 -6.68
C ALA A 146 -3.08 -13.32 -8.10
N LEU A 147 -3.03 -11.98 -8.26
CA LEU A 147 -2.92 -11.34 -9.57
C LEU A 147 -1.58 -11.65 -10.24
N VAL A 148 -0.47 -11.60 -9.49
CA VAL A 148 0.86 -12.01 -9.97
C VAL A 148 0.79 -13.43 -10.53
N ARG A 149 0.25 -14.38 -9.75
CA ARG A 149 0.11 -15.80 -10.15
C ARG A 149 -0.80 -15.99 -11.37
N SER A 150 -1.72 -15.06 -11.60
CA SER A 150 -2.63 -15.08 -12.74
C SER A 150 -2.03 -14.43 -14.00
N GLY A 151 -0.77 -13.99 -13.94
CA GLY A 151 -0.06 -13.37 -15.07
C GLY A 151 -0.30 -11.86 -15.21
N VAL A 152 -0.99 -11.22 -14.27
CA VAL A 152 -1.14 -9.76 -14.27
C VAL A 152 0.21 -9.11 -13.92
N PRO A 153 0.63 -8.06 -14.64
CA PRO A 153 1.87 -7.34 -14.37
C PRO A 153 1.77 -6.59 -13.03
N VAL A 154 2.21 -7.22 -11.95
CA VAL A 154 2.20 -6.68 -10.60
C VAL A 154 3.61 -6.72 -10.01
N HIS A 155 4.07 -5.62 -9.41
CA HIS A 155 5.35 -5.52 -8.75
C HIS A 155 5.20 -4.99 -7.31
N PHE A 156 5.62 -5.78 -6.33
CA PHE A 156 5.64 -5.37 -4.93
C PHE A 156 6.85 -4.49 -4.64
N VAL A 157 6.62 -3.38 -3.94
CA VAL A 157 7.67 -2.50 -3.42
C VAL A 157 7.52 -2.37 -1.91
N CYS A 158 8.57 -2.76 -1.19
CA CYS A 158 8.65 -2.53 0.26
C CYS A 158 8.83 -1.04 0.53
N TYR A 159 7.94 -0.46 1.34
CA TYR A 159 8.05 0.92 1.82
C TYR A 159 9.42 1.17 2.46
N GLU A 160 9.92 0.20 3.21
CA GLU A 160 11.19 0.30 3.91
C GLU A 160 12.36 0.47 2.93
N ASN A 161 12.39 -0.34 1.87
CA ASN A 161 13.40 -0.26 0.81
C ASN A 161 13.26 1.02 -0.02
N LEU A 162 12.04 1.48 -0.27
CA LEU A 162 11.80 2.73 -0.99
C LEU A 162 12.35 3.94 -0.22
N VAL A 163 12.35 3.89 1.12
CA VAL A 163 12.93 4.95 1.96
C VAL A 163 14.44 4.78 2.13
N SER A 164 14.94 3.57 2.39
CA SER A 164 16.36 3.34 2.68
C SER A 164 17.24 3.28 1.43
N SER A 165 16.67 2.86 0.30
CA SER A 165 17.39 2.62 -0.96
C SER A 165 16.52 3.02 -2.16
N PRO A 166 16.11 4.31 -2.23
CA PRO A 166 15.18 4.79 -3.25
C PRO A 166 15.69 4.60 -4.68
N ALA A 167 16.99 4.79 -4.93
CA ALA A 167 17.58 4.61 -6.26
C ALA A 167 17.48 3.15 -6.75
N LEU A 168 17.76 2.18 -5.87
CA LEU A 168 17.58 0.76 -6.18
C LEU A 168 16.11 0.43 -6.45
N SER A 169 15.19 0.97 -5.65
CA SER A 169 13.76 0.77 -5.85
C SER A 169 13.29 1.33 -7.20
N LEU A 170 13.75 2.53 -7.58
CA LEU A 170 13.46 3.15 -8.87
C LEU A 170 14.11 2.40 -10.04
N HIS A 171 15.30 1.83 -9.85
CA HIS A 171 15.92 0.95 -10.83
C HIS A 171 15.06 -0.28 -11.09
N MET A 172 14.63 -1.00 -10.05
CA MET A 172 13.76 -2.18 -10.17
C MET A 172 12.41 -1.83 -10.83
N LEU A 173 11.82 -0.69 -10.44
CA LEU A 173 10.60 -0.17 -11.08
C LEU A 173 10.81 0.17 -12.55
N SER A 174 11.95 0.78 -12.91
CA SER A 174 12.26 1.08 -14.30
C SER A 174 12.40 -0.20 -15.13
N HIS A 175 12.91 -1.29 -14.53
CA HIS A 175 12.94 -2.63 -15.13
C HIS A 175 11.53 -3.17 -15.38
N PHE A 176 10.71 -3.20 -14.32
CA PHE A 176 9.33 -3.66 -14.38
C PHE A 176 8.47 -2.89 -15.39
N LEU A 177 8.65 -1.57 -15.50
CA LEU A 177 7.88 -0.69 -16.39
C LEU A 177 8.42 -0.63 -17.83
N ASP A 178 9.38 -1.49 -18.16
CA ASP A 178 10.05 -1.53 -19.45
C ASP A 178 10.64 -0.19 -19.95
N ARG A 179 11.21 0.61 -19.03
CA ARG A 179 11.81 1.91 -19.36
C ARG A 179 13.17 1.76 -20.03
N SER A 180 13.40 2.56 -21.07
CA SER A 180 14.71 2.75 -21.69
C SER A 180 15.00 4.25 -21.83
N PRO A 181 16.12 4.77 -21.27
CA PRO A 181 17.10 4.04 -20.45
C PRO A 181 16.51 3.60 -19.09
N ARG A 182 17.13 2.57 -18.49
CA ARG A 182 16.83 2.16 -17.10
C ARG A 182 17.31 3.24 -16.14
N PHE A 183 16.68 3.33 -14.98
CA PHE A 183 17.09 4.29 -13.95
C PHE A 183 18.45 3.88 -13.38
N ASP A 184 19.38 4.83 -13.29
CA ASP A 184 20.72 4.58 -12.79
C ASP A 184 20.72 4.48 -11.25
N ILE A 185 21.25 3.38 -10.71
CA ILE A 185 21.38 3.16 -9.26
C ILE A 185 22.34 4.19 -8.64
N GLY A 186 23.30 4.71 -9.42
CA GLY A 186 24.22 5.77 -8.99
C GLY A 186 23.58 7.15 -8.84
N HIS A 187 22.34 7.34 -9.32
CA HIS A 187 21.65 8.62 -9.24
C HIS A 187 21.20 8.94 -7.81
N THR A 188 21.51 10.14 -7.33
CA THR A 188 21.02 10.62 -6.03
C THR A 188 19.52 10.86 -6.08
N VAL A 189 18.78 10.19 -5.21
CA VAL A 189 17.32 10.36 -5.10
C VAL A 189 16.97 11.09 -3.82
N GLU A 190 16.43 12.29 -3.98
CA GLU A 190 15.91 13.10 -2.88
C GLU A 190 14.51 12.63 -2.49
N LEU A 191 14.35 12.26 -1.21
CA LEU A 191 13.06 12.11 -0.57
C LEU A 191 12.38 13.48 -0.40
N PRO A 192 11.04 13.55 -0.35
CA PRO A 192 10.35 14.81 -0.14
C PRO A 192 10.74 15.42 1.21
N HIS A 193 10.88 16.75 1.26
CA HIS A 193 11.19 17.47 2.50
C HIS A 193 10.01 17.44 3.50
N TYR A 194 8.78 17.51 2.97
CA TYR A 194 7.55 17.52 3.74
C TYR A 194 6.73 16.26 3.50
N ALA A 195 5.90 15.90 4.48
CA ALA A 195 4.94 14.82 4.36
C ALA A 195 3.98 15.08 3.19
N LEU A 196 3.78 14.06 2.35
CA LEU A 196 2.88 14.14 1.22
C LEU A 196 1.42 14.02 1.72
N GLY A 197 0.56 14.92 1.25
CA GLY A 197 -0.88 14.87 1.52
C GLY A 197 -1.53 13.61 0.93
N ALA A 198 -2.76 13.31 1.36
CA ALA A 198 -3.58 12.33 0.65
C ALA A 198 -3.81 12.84 -0.79
N SER A 199 -3.67 11.96 -1.77
CA SER A 199 -3.96 12.23 -3.17
C SER A 199 -4.85 11.10 -3.67
N ASN A 200 -5.78 11.41 -4.53
CA ASN A 200 -6.60 10.47 -5.29
C ASN A 200 -6.73 11.02 -6.72
N ASP A 201 -7.27 10.23 -7.64
CA ASP A 201 -7.39 10.64 -9.05
C ASP A 201 -8.54 11.63 -9.32
N ILE A 202 -9.35 11.93 -8.29
CA ILE A 202 -10.64 12.63 -8.39
C ILE A 202 -10.55 14.08 -7.87
N ASP A 203 -9.77 14.30 -6.81
CA ASP A 203 -9.53 15.59 -6.17
C ASP A 203 -8.22 16.18 -6.71
N LEU A 204 -8.34 17.11 -7.66
CA LEU A 204 -7.22 17.84 -8.27
C LEU A 204 -6.67 18.95 -7.36
N THR A 205 -7.27 19.20 -6.20
CA THR A 205 -6.83 20.24 -5.26
C THR A 205 -5.78 19.67 -4.32
N GLU A 206 -4.51 19.97 -4.60
CA GLU A 206 -3.46 19.76 -3.61
C GLU A 206 -3.79 20.58 -2.34
N SER A 207 -3.87 19.90 -1.20
CA SER A 207 -3.95 20.56 0.11
C SER A 207 -2.80 21.57 0.24
N SER A 208 -3.13 22.81 0.61
CA SER A 208 -2.20 23.95 0.67
C SER A 208 -0.87 23.57 1.35
N PRO A 209 0.30 23.97 0.81
CA PRO A 209 1.63 23.58 1.34
C PRO A 209 1.92 24.04 2.77
N ILE A 210 1.13 24.99 3.29
CA ILE A 210 1.53 25.88 4.39
C ILE A 210 1.65 25.18 5.76
N ASP A 211 1.06 23.99 5.97
CA ASP A 211 1.06 23.30 7.27
C ASP A 211 1.52 21.81 7.23
N ARG A 212 2.24 21.38 6.18
CA ARG A 212 2.64 19.96 6.09
C ARG A 212 3.83 19.68 7.03
N PRO A 213 3.75 18.67 7.94
CA PRO A 213 4.88 18.33 8.79
C PRO A 213 6.06 17.79 7.95
N PRO A 214 7.29 17.78 8.47
CA PRO A 214 8.44 17.18 7.77
C PRO A 214 8.20 15.72 7.39
N PHE A 215 8.80 15.27 6.28
CA PHE A 215 8.84 13.85 5.96
C PHE A 215 9.65 13.10 7.03
N ASP A 216 9.10 11.99 7.51
CA ASP A 216 9.64 11.25 8.65
C ASP A 216 10.09 9.85 8.20
N PRO A 217 11.38 9.68 7.81
CA PRO A 217 11.91 8.40 7.35
C PRO A 217 11.92 7.35 8.47
N VAL A 218 11.93 7.75 9.74
CA VAL A 218 11.87 6.86 10.91
C VAL A 218 10.58 6.01 10.92
N ARG A 219 9.57 6.39 10.13
CA ARG A 219 8.37 5.56 9.90
C ARG A 219 8.63 4.28 9.11
N ALA A 220 9.79 4.15 8.46
CA ALA A 220 10.26 2.94 7.80
C ALA A 220 11.09 2.03 8.74
N GLU A 221 11.47 2.53 9.92
CA GLU A 221 12.32 1.77 10.84
C GLU A 221 11.49 0.81 11.71
N LEU A 222 11.69 -0.49 11.49
CA LEU A 222 11.05 -1.55 12.28
C LEU A 222 11.33 -1.41 13.78
N ALA A 223 12.58 -1.13 14.17
CA ALA A 223 12.96 -0.93 15.58
C ALA A 223 12.18 0.22 16.25
N SER A 224 11.96 1.31 15.51
CA SER A 224 11.16 2.45 15.99
C SER A 224 9.70 2.07 16.19
N ALA A 225 9.10 1.33 15.24
CA ALA A 225 7.74 0.82 15.37
C ALA A 225 7.62 -0.14 16.57
N LEU A 226 8.55 -1.08 16.73
CA LEU A 226 8.61 -2.02 17.85
C LEU A 226 8.71 -1.29 19.20
N ALA A 227 9.56 -0.26 19.29
CA ALA A 227 9.71 0.56 20.48
C ALA A 227 8.44 1.34 20.86
N ARG A 228 7.58 1.64 19.87
CA ARG A 228 6.32 2.39 20.05
C ARG A 228 5.13 1.47 20.34
N ILE A 229 5.10 0.28 19.75
CA ILE A 229 3.98 -0.65 19.87
C ILE A 229 4.18 -1.66 21.01
N GLY A 230 5.42 -1.96 21.38
CA GLY A 230 5.79 -2.99 22.34
C GLY A 230 5.78 -4.40 21.73
N TRP A 231 6.71 -5.24 22.18
CA TRP A 231 6.88 -6.61 21.69
C TRP A 231 5.63 -7.49 21.86
N ARG A 232 4.90 -7.38 22.97
CA ARG A 232 3.67 -8.16 23.20
C ARG A 232 2.63 -7.92 22.10
N ASN A 233 2.42 -6.67 21.71
CA ASN A 233 1.48 -6.30 20.66
C ASN A 233 2.02 -6.66 19.27
N ALA A 234 3.32 -6.46 19.03
CA ALA A 234 3.96 -6.93 17.79
C ALA A 234 3.81 -8.45 17.62
N ARG A 235 3.99 -9.24 18.68
CA ARG A 235 3.76 -10.69 18.65
C ARG A 235 2.31 -11.05 18.36
N ALA A 236 1.34 -10.27 18.87
CA ALA A 236 -0.07 -10.46 18.56
C ALA A 236 -0.37 -10.19 17.08
N ILE A 237 0.22 -9.13 16.50
CA ILE A 237 0.15 -8.85 15.06
C ILE A 237 0.73 -10.03 14.29
N LEU A 238 1.98 -10.40 14.58
CA LEU A 238 2.69 -11.46 13.86
C LEU A 238 1.94 -12.79 13.89
N ARG A 239 1.26 -13.14 15.00
CA ARG A 239 0.44 -14.35 15.08
C ARG A 239 -0.74 -14.37 14.10
N GLY A 240 -1.23 -13.21 13.69
CA GLY A 240 -2.31 -13.08 12.72
C GLY A 240 -1.85 -12.82 11.29
N ILE A 241 -0.54 -12.73 11.03
CA ILE A 241 0.01 -12.53 9.69
C ILE A 241 0.43 -13.87 9.11
N ASP A 242 0.10 -14.11 7.84
CA ASP A 242 0.46 -15.33 7.13
C ASP A 242 1.87 -15.24 6.53
N ASP A 243 2.66 -16.31 6.65
CA ASP A 243 4.07 -16.31 6.21
C ASP A 243 4.20 -16.31 4.69
N ASP A 244 3.29 -16.98 3.98
CA ASP A 244 3.25 -16.96 2.51
C ASP A 244 3.03 -15.53 1.98
N VAL A 245 2.20 -14.74 2.66
CA VAL A 245 1.95 -13.33 2.29
C VAL A 245 3.15 -12.44 2.64
N LEU A 246 3.88 -12.74 3.73
CA LEU A 246 5.15 -12.05 4.01
C LEU A 246 6.17 -12.33 2.92
N GLU A 247 6.32 -13.57 2.47
CA GLU A 247 7.24 -13.94 1.40
C GLU A 247 6.86 -13.27 0.07
N ALA A 248 5.58 -13.34 -0.32
CA ALA A 248 5.08 -12.69 -1.54
C ALA A 248 5.32 -11.18 -1.56
N THR A 249 5.30 -10.53 -0.39
CA THR A 249 5.58 -9.09 -0.26
C THR A 249 7.07 -8.77 -0.07
N GLY A 250 7.98 -9.72 -0.31
CA GLY A 250 9.43 -9.52 -0.28
C GLY A 250 10.04 -9.51 1.14
N ARG A 251 9.39 -10.17 2.10
CA ARG A 251 9.78 -10.17 3.52
C ARG A 251 10.08 -11.57 4.06
N THR A 252 10.82 -12.38 3.30
CA THR A 252 11.30 -13.69 3.75
C THR A 252 12.06 -13.56 5.07
N GLY A 253 11.70 -14.37 6.06
CA GLY A 253 12.36 -14.36 7.37
C GLY A 253 11.96 -13.21 8.32
N PHE A 254 10.94 -12.40 7.98
CA PHE A 254 10.56 -11.20 8.74
C PHE A 254 10.32 -11.42 10.24
N ARG A 255 9.77 -12.58 10.64
CA ARG A 255 9.58 -12.90 12.07
C ARG A 255 10.90 -12.96 12.83
N ARG A 256 11.97 -13.43 12.18
CA ARG A 256 13.33 -13.44 12.73
C ARG A 256 13.86 -12.01 12.85
N SER A 257 13.76 -11.22 11.78
CA SER A 257 14.16 -9.81 11.78
C SER A 257 13.45 -9.00 12.85
N CYS A 258 12.15 -9.26 13.08
CA CYS A 258 11.40 -8.68 14.18
C CYS A 258 12.02 -9.02 15.55
N ARG A 259 12.38 -10.28 15.81
CA ARG A 259 13.01 -10.68 17.08
C ARG A 259 14.37 -10.04 17.28
N GLU A 260 15.16 -9.92 16.22
CA GLU A 260 16.48 -9.30 16.24
C GLU A 260 16.40 -7.77 16.44
N ALA A 261 15.37 -7.13 15.87
CA ALA A 261 15.15 -5.69 16.00
C ALA A 261 14.48 -5.27 17.32
N VAL A 262 14.05 -6.21 18.17
CA VAL A 262 13.43 -5.91 19.46
C VAL A 262 14.49 -5.41 20.45
N GLY A 263 14.48 -4.11 20.70
CA GLY A 263 15.30 -3.49 21.74
C GLY A 263 14.63 -3.50 23.13
N ALA A 264 15.41 -3.13 24.15
CA ALA A 264 14.95 -3.00 25.54
C ALA A 264 13.69 -2.13 25.69
N LYS A 265 13.59 -1.04 24.91
CA LYS A 265 12.41 -0.15 24.89
C LYS A 265 11.12 -0.87 24.47
N ALA A 266 11.19 -1.76 23.49
CA ALA A 266 10.05 -2.55 23.05
C ALA A 266 9.64 -3.60 24.10
N MET A 267 10.61 -4.16 24.82
CA MET A 267 10.37 -5.08 25.93
C MET A 267 9.73 -4.37 27.13
N LEU A 268 10.29 -3.24 27.56
CA LEU A 268 9.73 -2.41 28.64
C LEU A 268 8.30 -1.97 28.34
N ARG A 269 8.03 -1.53 27.11
CA ARG A 269 6.68 -1.13 26.70
C ARG A 269 5.68 -2.29 26.67
N SER A 270 6.15 -3.54 26.66
CA SER A 270 5.28 -4.72 26.79
C SER A 270 4.79 -4.96 28.21
N LEU A 271 5.44 -4.36 29.21
CA LEU A 271 5.09 -4.46 30.64
C LEU A 271 4.01 -3.45 31.03
N VAL A 272 3.92 -2.34 30.30
CA VAL A 272 2.91 -1.29 30.52
C VAL A 272 1.67 -1.65 29.69
N GLY A 273 0.70 -2.33 30.31
CA GLY A 273 -0.48 -2.89 29.65
C GLY A 273 -1.33 -1.90 28.84
N PHE A 274 -1.99 -2.42 27.80
CA PHE A 274 -3.06 -1.84 26.96
C PHE A 274 -3.25 -0.31 27.00
N TRP A 275 -2.66 0.38 26.03
CA TRP A 275 -3.07 1.72 25.58
C TRP A 275 -3.44 1.69 24.10
#